data_AF-A0ABD1XNL3-F1
#
_entry.id   AF-A0ABD1XNL3-F1
#
_cell.length_a   1.000
_cell.length_b   1.000
_cell.length_c   1.000
_cell.angle_alpha   90.00
_cell.angle_beta   90.00
_cell.angle_gamma   90.00
#
_symmetry.space_group_name_H-M   'P 1'
#
loop_
_entity.id
_entity.type
_entity.pdbx_description
1 polymer ?
#
loop_
_entity_poly.entity_id
_entity_poly.type
_entity_poly.pdbx_seq_one_letter_code
_entity_poly.pdbx_strand_id
1 'polypeptide(L)'
;MSYMTRPKCFFLTILSWDGGAVGYRVGLVESNYPEIDGFLKGNFSVTKERLKAEVETEINRLGRASLVDIASAVGVELLHCERVAEQIVAEKPDLTFVQGEIVADSYWDTVAEEVNEALQESGQVVVGELAKRFNVGSELLTRVLESRIGKLIQGKLEAGQLYTPAHVSRIRAVVRGAVRALTVPTALSAVWSCLQKQLREGDDASSGGVSGEGVLFHSVLSGLIADDINNYLIRLLYQLRDSTGN
;
A
#
# COMPACT_ATOMS: atom_id res chain seq x y z
N MET A 1 50.16 -8.55 -17.17
CA MET A 1 49.21 -7.98 -16.19
C MET A 1 47.89 -8.74 -16.34
N SER A 2 47.30 -9.42 -15.37
CA SER A 2 47.43 -9.35 -13.92
C SER A 2 47.19 -10.75 -13.34
N TYR A 3 47.96 -11.11 -12.32
CA TYR A 3 47.83 -12.35 -11.55
C TYR A 3 46.73 -12.15 -10.51
N MET A 4 45.73 -13.03 -10.45
CA MET A 4 44.83 -13.11 -9.30
C MET A 4 44.83 -14.53 -8.76
N THR A 5 45.76 -14.74 -7.86
CA THR A 5 45.89 -15.86 -6.93
C THR A 5 44.62 -15.97 -6.09
N ARG A 6 43.96 -17.13 -6.11
CA ARG A 6 42.85 -17.47 -5.22
C ARG A 6 43.38 -17.72 -3.79
N PRO A 7 42.68 -17.33 -2.72
CA PRO A 7 43.04 -17.78 -1.38
C PRO A 7 42.59 -19.25 -1.23
N LYS A 8 43.54 -20.18 -1.18
CA LYS A 8 43.29 -21.52 -0.65
C LYS A 8 43.53 -21.43 0.85
N CYS A 9 42.47 -21.57 1.66
CA CYS A 9 42.64 -21.74 3.10
C CYS A 9 43.29 -23.10 3.35
N PHE A 10 44.56 -23.09 3.75
CA PHE A 10 45.29 -24.27 4.23
C PHE A 10 45.15 -24.32 5.75
N PHE A 11 44.59 -25.40 6.29
CA PHE A 11 44.73 -25.69 7.71
C PHE A 11 45.87 -26.69 7.89
N LEU A 12 46.93 -26.26 8.57
CA LEU A 12 48.09 -27.07 8.90
C LEU A 12 47.86 -27.72 10.27
N THR A 13 47.30 -28.94 10.31
CA THR A 13 47.22 -29.70 11.56
C THR A 13 48.55 -30.41 11.81
N ILE A 14 49.28 -29.98 12.84
CA ILE A 14 50.49 -30.64 13.31
C ILE A 14 50.07 -31.82 14.18
N LEU A 15 50.31 -33.06 13.73
CA LEU A 15 50.23 -34.24 14.59
C LEU A 15 51.55 -34.39 15.35
N SER A 16 51.41 -34.66 16.65
CA SER A 16 52.50 -34.77 17.62
C SER A 16 53.51 -35.88 17.30
N TRP A 17 54.66 -35.72 17.95
CA TRP A 17 56.00 -36.25 17.76
C TRP A 17 56.17 -37.71 18.20
N ASP A 18 56.78 -38.54 17.36
CA ASP A 18 57.62 -39.67 17.79
C ASP A 18 58.66 -40.00 16.70
N GLY A 19 59.94 -39.74 17.00
CA GLY A 19 61.10 -40.36 16.34
C GLY A 19 61.28 -40.19 14.83
N GLY A 20 61.89 -39.08 14.40
CA GLY A 20 62.98 -39.12 13.40
C GLY A 20 62.69 -38.96 11.90
N ALA A 21 61.45 -38.76 11.42
CA ALA A 21 61.19 -38.41 10.01
C ALA A 21 59.97 -37.51 9.84
N VAL A 22 60.12 -36.37 9.13
CA VAL A 22 59.01 -35.45 8.84
C VAL A 22 58.32 -35.91 7.56
N GLY A 23 57.23 -36.65 7.71
CA GLY A 23 56.32 -36.98 6.62
C GLY A 23 55.15 -36.00 6.56
N TYR A 24 55.08 -35.16 5.53
CA TYR A 24 53.88 -34.37 5.23
C TYR A 24 52.94 -35.22 4.37
N ARG A 25 51.73 -35.53 4.85
CA ARG A 25 50.67 -36.05 3.98
C ARG A 25 49.71 -34.89 3.71
N VAL A 26 49.82 -34.31 2.51
CA VAL A 26 48.84 -33.34 2.00
C VAL A 26 47.57 -34.11 1.66
N GLY A 27 46.63 -34.18 2.60
CA GLY A 27 45.28 -34.62 2.34
C GLY A 27 44.44 -33.43 1.88
N LEU A 28 43.85 -33.52 0.70
CA LEU A 28 42.72 -32.66 0.35
C LEU A 28 41.52 -33.15 1.18
N VAL A 29 41.20 -32.43 2.26
CA VAL A 29 39.88 -32.59 2.88
C VAL A 29 38.92 -31.79 2.03
N GLU A 30 38.10 -32.51 1.26
CA GLU A 30 36.94 -31.95 0.59
C GLU A 30 36.03 -31.42 1.70
N SER A 31 35.96 -30.09 1.80
CA SER A 31 35.18 -29.41 2.82
C SER A 31 33.71 -29.71 2.55
N ASN A 32 33.06 -30.46 3.44
CA ASN A 32 31.65 -30.85 3.34
C ASN A 32 30.73 -29.66 3.69
N TYR A 33 30.90 -28.55 2.96
CA TYR A 33 30.03 -27.38 3.04
C TYR A 33 29.30 -27.24 1.69
N PRO A 34 28.03 -27.71 1.60
CA PRO A 34 27.26 -27.68 0.37
C PRO A 34 27.08 -26.25 -0.19
N GLU A 35 27.14 -25.23 0.68
CA GLU A 35 27.07 -23.81 0.33
C GLU A 35 28.25 -23.33 -0.53
N ILE A 36 29.45 -23.91 -0.34
CA ILE A 36 30.68 -23.49 -1.04
C ILE A 36 30.88 -24.29 -2.32
N ASP A 37 30.39 -25.54 -2.36
CA ASP A 37 30.47 -26.41 -3.54
C ASP A 37 29.54 -25.96 -4.68
N GLY A 38 28.39 -25.35 -4.33
CA GLY A 38 27.52 -24.66 -5.29
C GLY A 38 28.17 -23.42 -5.93
N PHE A 39 29.03 -22.72 -5.18
CA PHE A 39 29.71 -21.52 -5.66
C PHE A 39 30.77 -21.83 -6.73
N LEU A 40 31.38 -23.03 -6.67
CA LEU A 40 32.51 -23.41 -7.53
C LEU A 40 32.13 -24.19 -8.79
N LYS A 41 30.90 -24.73 -8.87
CA LYS A 41 30.47 -25.65 -9.95
C LYS A 41 29.67 -25.04 -11.11
N GLY A 42 29.36 -23.75 -11.10
CA GLY A 42 28.61 -23.15 -12.22
C GLY A 42 27.10 -23.42 -12.22
N ASN A 43 26.54 -23.84 -11.08
CA ASN A 43 25.10 -24.06 -10.89
C ASN A 43 24.31 -22.79 -10.52
N PHE A 44 24.95 -21.62 -10.46
CA PHE A 44 24.27 -20.35 -10.18
C PHE A 44 23.17 -20.00 -11.19
N SER A 45 23.30 -20.41 -12.45
CA SER A 45 22.26 -20.19 -13.46
C SER A 45 21.02 -21.03 -13.16
N VAL A 46 21.21 -22.30 -12.81
CA VAL A 46 20.12 -23.23 -12.48
C VAL A 46 19.35 -22.76 -11.24
N THR A 47 20.04 -22.25 -10.23
CA THR A 47 19.39 -21.70 -9.02
C THR A 47 18.61 -20.43 -9.32
N LYS A 48 19.09 -19.56 -10.22
CA LYS A 48 18.37 -18.35 -10.64
C LYS A 48 17.13 -18.67 -11.47
N GLU A 49 17.25 -19.60 -12.40
CA GLU A 49 16.13 -20.06 -13.24
C GLU A 49 15.04 -20.71 -12.39
N ARG A 50 15.44 -21.57 -11.45
CA ARG A 50 14.52 -22.16 -10.47
C ARG A 50 13.84 -21.10 -9.60
N LEU A 51 14.60 -20.11 -9.15
CA LEU A 51 14.05 -19.02 -8.36
C LEU A 51 13.04 -18.19 -9.16
N LYS A 52 13.37 -17.83 -10.41
CA LYS A 52 12.44 -17.14 -11.32
C LYS A 52 11.15 -17.94 -11.52
N ALA A 53 11.27 -19.25 -11.76
CA ALA A 53 10.12 -20.12 -11.95
C ALA A 53 9.22 -20.21 -10.70
N GLU A 54 9.82 -20.28 -9.51
CA GLU A 54 9.07 -20.32 -8.25
C GLU A 54 8.33 -19.00 -8.00
N VAL A 55 9.02 -17.87 -8.21
CA VAL A 55 8.42 -16.53 -8.12
C VAL A 55 7.25 -16.40 -9.08
N GLU A 56 7.41 -16.79 -10.34
CA GLU A 56 6.34 -16.73 -11.35
C GLU A 56 5.17 -17.66 -10.98
N THR A 57 5.44 -18.85 -10.46
CA THR A 57 4.41 -19.79 -10.03
C THR A 57 3.58 -19.21 -8.88
N GLU A 58 4.23 -18.61 -7.89
CA GLU A 58 3.54 -18.05 -6.73
C GLU A 58 2.75 -16.79 -7.09
N ILE A 59 3.31 -15.92 -7.94
CA ILE A 59 2.59 -14.76 -8.48
C ILE A 59 1.36 -15.19 -9.29
N ASN A 60 1.48 -16.21 -10.14
CA ASN A 60 0.33 -16.72 -10.90
C ASN A 60 -0.74 -17.34 -10.00
N ARG A 61 -0.37 -17.83 -8.81
CA ARG A 61 -1.29 -18.47 -7.87
C ARG A 61 -2.02 -17.47 -6.98
N LEU A 62 -1.31 -16.48 -6.43
CA LEU A 62 -1.83 -15.57 -5.40
C LEU A 62 -1.82 -14.08 -5.81
N GLY A 63 -1.16 -13.72 -6.91
CA GLY A 63 -0.93 -12.33 -7.31
C GLY A 63 0.12 -11.58 -6.47
N ARG A 64 0.58 -12.19 -5.36
CA ARG A 64 1.59 -11.67 -4.43
C ARG A 64 2.50 -12.81 -3.99
N ALA A 65 3.80 -12.53 -3.91
CA ALA A 65 4.83 -13.50 -3.58
C ALA A 65 5.80 -12.95 -2.53
N SER A 66 5.92 -13.65 -1.41
CA SER A 66 6.85 -13.32 -0.33
C SER A 66 8.24 -13.89 -0.63
N LEU A 67 9.26 -13.03 -0.70
CA LEU A 67 10.62 -13.49 -0.99
C LEU A 67 11.21 -14.33 0.14
N VAL A 68 10.75 -14.15 1.38
CA VAL A 68 11.20 -14.93 2.54
C VAL A 68 10.75 -16.38 2.42
N ASP A 69 9.50 -16.59 2.01
CA ASP A 69 8.93 -17.93 1.83
C ASP A 69 9.57 -18.64 0.63
N ILE A 70 9.77 -17.90 -0.47
CA ILE A 70 10.45 -18.41 -1.66
C ILE A 70 11.93 -18.73 -1.37
N ALA A 71 12.64 -17.86 -0.65
CA ALA A 71 14.03 -18.09 -0.25
C ALA A 71 14.14 -19.38 0.59
N SER A 72 13.19 -19.59 1.52
CA SER A 72 13.12 -20.80 2.35
C SER A 72 12.80 -22.06 1.53
N ALA A 73 11.89 -21.97 0.56
CA ALA A 73 11.50 -23.09 -0.29
C ALA A 73 12.61 -23.52 -1.27
N VAL A 74 13.36 -22.56 -1.82
CA VAL A 74 14.48 -22.84 -2.75
C VAL A 74 15.78 -23.16 -1.98
N GLY A 75 15.87 -22.78 -0.70
CA GLY A 75 17.06 -22.98 0.13
C GLY A 75 18.19 -21.99 -0.18
N VAL A 76 17.83 -20.75 -0.48
CA VAL A 76 18.76 -19.67 -0.89
C VAL A 76 18.68 -18.52 0.11
N GLU A 77 19.79 -17.82 0.33
CA GLU A 77 19.81 -16.63 1.18
C GLU A 77 18.94 -15.50 0.58
N LEU A 78 18.19 -14.80 1.45
CA LEU A 78 17.26 -13.73 1.06
C LEU A 78 17.91 -12.64 0.20
N LEU A 79 19.15 -12.24 0.50
CA LEU A 79 19.87 -11.21 -0.26
C LEU A 79 20.05 -11.58 -1.74
N HIS A 80 20.27 -12.87 -2.03
CA HIS A 80 20.39 -13.36 -3.39
C HIS A 80 19.02 -13.43 -4.07
N CYS A 81 17.97 -13.75 -3.30
CA CYS A 81 16.59 -13.74 -3.75
C CYS A 81 16.13 -12.33 -4.16
N GLU A 82 16.37 -11.33 -3.32
CA GLU A 82 16.03 -9.91 -3.56
C GLU A 82 16.69 -9.37 -4.82
N ARG A 83 17.97 -9.66 -5.05
CA ARG A 83 18.67 -9.23 -6.28
C ARG A 83 18.06 -9.81 -7.55
N VAL A 84 17.59 -11.05 -7.51
CA VAL A 84 16.93 -11.69 -8.66
C VAL A 84 15.51 -11.15 -8.81
N ALA A 85 14.79 -10.93 -7.72
CA ALA A 85 13.48 -10.29 -7.71
C ALA A 85 13.50 -8.90 -8.36
N GLU A 86 14.48 -8.06 -8.01
CA GLU A 86 14.67 -6.74 -8.62
C GLU A 86 14.91 -6.84 -10.14
N GLN A 87 15.64 -7.86 -10.60
CA GLN A 87 15.83 -8.10 -12.03
C GLN A 87 14.53 -8.52 -12.71
N ILE A 88 13.73 -9.38 -12.08
CA ILE A 88 12.42 -9.80 -12.61
C ILE A 88 11.49 -8.58 -12.73
N VAL A 89 11.43 -7.72 -11.71
CA VAL A 89 10.61 -6.49 -11.72
C VAL A 89 11.10 -5.49 -12.77
N ALA A 90 12.41 -5.43 -13.02
CA ALA A 90 12.96 -4.61 -14.10
C ALA A 90 12.62 -5.17 -15.51
N GLU A 91 12.50 -6.50 -15.65
CA GLU A 91 12.09 -7.16 -16.89
C GLU A 91 10.57 -7.05 -17.14
N LYS A 92 9.76 -7.01 -16.07
CA LYS A 92 8.30 -7.10 -16.10
C LYS A 92 7.65 -5.90 -15.38
N PRO A 93 7.14 -4.89 -16.12
CA PRO A 93 6.60 -3.66 -15.52
C PRO A 93 5.25 -3.84 -14.82
N ASP A 94 4.58 -4.98 -15.01
CA ASP A 94 3.36 -5.42 -14.35
C ASP A 94 3.61 -5.90 -12.90
N LEU A 95 4.88 -6.01 -12.50
CA LEU A 95 5.27 -6.42 -11.15
C LEU A 95 5.83 -5.23 -10.38
N THR A 96 5.55 -5.21 -9.08
CA THR A 96 6.04 -4.18 -8.17
C THR A 96 6.71 -4.83 -6.97
N PHE A 97 7.88 -4.30 -6.57
CA PHE A 97 8.58 -4.75 -5.38
C PHE A 97 8.17 -3.91 -4.16
N VAL A 98 7.66 -4.56 -3.13
CA VAL A 98 7.13 -3.92 -1.91
C VAL A 98 7.61 -4.69 -0.68
N GLN A 99 8.45 -4.07 0.16
CA GLN A 99 8.83 -4.59 1.49
C GLN A 99 9.32 -6.06 1.52
N GLY A 100 10.08 -6.52 0.51
CA GLY A 100 10.53 -7.91 0.44
C GLY A 100 9.53 -8.85 -0.21
N GLU A 101 8.55 -8.31 -0.93
CA GLU A 101 7.54 -9.07 -1.67
C GLU A 101 7.44 -8.54 -3.09
N ILE A 102 7.00 -9.41 -4.00
CA ILE A 102 6.64 -9.04 -5.37
C ILE A 102 5.13 -9.11 -5.48
N VAL A 103 4.51 -8.04 -5.98
CA VAL A 103 3.06 -7.93 -6.15
C VAL A 103 2.76 -7.60 -7.60
N ALA A 104 1.87 -8.38 -8.22
CA ALA A 104 1.39 -8.14 -9.57
C ALA A 104 0.31 -7.04 -9.60
N ASP A 105 0.20 -6.33 -10.72
CA ASP A 105 -0.80 -5.28 -10.88
C ASP A 105 -2.24 -5.82 -10.81
N SER A 106 -2.46 -7.07 -11.24
CA SER A 106 -3.75 -7.78 -11.12
C SER A 106 -4.19 -8.00 -9.67
N TYR A 107 -3.24 -8.15 -8.73
CA TYR A 107 -3.56 -8.21 -7.31
C TYR A 107 -4.14 -6.87 -6.83
N TRP A 108 -3.54 -5.75 -7.27
CA TRP A 108 -4.03 -4.42 -6.93
C TRP A 108 -5.39 -4.11 -7.56
N ASP A 109 -5.67 -4.64 -8.75
CA ASP A 109 -6.99 -4.55 -9.36
C ASP A 109 -8.05 -5.29 -8.53
N THR A 110 -7.73 -6.51 -8.09
CA THR A 110 -8.62 -7.31 -7.21
C THR A 110 -8.86 -6.60 -5.87
N VAL A 111 -7.81 -6.06 -5.27
CA VAL A 111 -7.91 -5.24 -4.04
C VAL A 111 -8.77 -4.00 -4.26
N ALA A 112 -8.61 -3.34 -5.42
CA ALA A 112 -9.40 -2.15 -5.74
C ALA A 112 -10.89 -2.47 -5.93
N GLU A 113 -11.22 -3.61 -6.54
CA GLU A 113 -12.59 -4.09 -6.65
C GLU A 113 -13.20 -4.37 -5.27
N GLU A 114 -12.48 -5.09 -4.41
CA GLU A 114 -12.92 -5.37 -3.03
C GLU A 114 -13.12 -4.07 -2.22
N VAL A 115 -12.19 -3.12 -2.35
CA VAL A 115 -12.32 -1.80 -1.70
C VAL A 115 -13.52 -1.03 -2.25
N ASN A 116 -13.80 -1.14 -3.55
CA ASN A 116 -14.97 -0.49 -4.13
C ASN A 116 -16.27 -1.12 -3.62
N GLU A 117 -16.36 -2.45 -3.50
CA GLU A 117 -17.52 -3.13 -2.91
C GLU A 117 -17.77 -2.66 -1.48
N ALA A 118 -16.72 -2.71 -0.63
CA ALA A 118 -16.80 -2.23 0.75
C ALA A 118 -17.20 -0.75 0.82
N LEU A 119 -16.72 0.07 -0.12
CA LEU A 119 -17.07 1.49 -0.23
C LEU A 119 -18.52 1.70 -0.65
N GLN A 120 -19.07 0.90 -1.57
CA GLN A 120 -20.47 1.03 -1.96
C GLN A 120 -21.42 0.55 -0.86
N GLU A 121 -21.03 -0.46 -0.08
CA GLU A 121 -21.81 -0.97 1.04
C GLU A 121 -21.88 0.01 2.21
N SER A 122 -20.74 0.56 2.63
CA SER A 122 -20.62 1.46 3.78
C SER A 122 -20.82 2.94 3.44
N GLY A 123 -20.60 3.32 2.18
CA GLY A 123 -20.60 4.70 1.70
C GLY A 123 -19.30 5.47 1.97
N GLN A 124 -18.48 5.03 2.93
CA GLN A 124 -17.19 5.63 3.29
C GLN A 124 -16.19 4.58 3.82
N VAL A 125 -14.91 4.71 3.50
CA VAL A 125 -13.86 3.79 3.98
C VAL A 125 -12.56 4.54 4.29
N VAL A 126 -11.87 4.15 5.35
CA VAL A 126 -10.60 4.76 5.77
C VAL A 126 -9.41 4.01 5.18
N VAL A 127 -8.53 4.69 4.45
CA VAL A 127 -7.35 4.07 3.84
C VAL A 127 -6.40 3.49 4.89
N GLY A 128 -6.29 4.11 6.05
CA GLY A 128 -5.47 3.59 7.16
C GLY A 128 -5.94 2.24 7.71
N GLU A 129 -7.25 1.93 7.65
CA GLU A 129 -7.78 0.63 8.06
C GLU A 129 -7.55 -0.42 6.98
N LEU A 130 -7.74 -0.05 5.72
CA LEU A 130 -7.42 -0.89 4.57
C LEU A 130 -5.92 -1.25 4.55
N ALA A 131 -5.05 -0.28 4.82
CA ALA A 131 -3.61 -0.48 4.88
C ALA A 131 -3.21 -1.55 5.92
N LYS A 132 -3.86 -1.53 7.09
CA LYS A 132 -3.68 -2.57 8.11
C LYS A 132 -4.21 -3.92 7.66
N ARG A 133 -5.38 -3.94 7.02
CA ARG A 133 -6.03 -5.17 6.53
C ARG A 133 -5.18 -5.89 5.47
N PHE A 134 -4.61 -5.14 4.53
CA PHE A 134 -3.76 -5.68 3.47
C PHE A 134 -2.28 -5.80 3.89
N ASN A 135 -1.93 -5.34 5.10
CA ASN A 135 -0.56 -5.31 5.62
C ASN A 135 0.42 -4.56 4.69
N VAL A 136 0.01 -3.39 4.20
CA VAL A 136 0.79 -2.54 3.28
C VAL A 136 0.90 -1.12 3.82
N GLY A 137 1.91 -0.38 3.38
CA GLY A 137 2.06 1.03 3.75
C GLY A 137 0.88 1.87 3.24
N SER A 138 0.35 2.76 4.09
CA SER A 138 -0.80 3.62 3.74
C SER A 138 -0.52 4.54 2.55
N GLU A 139 0.72 5.01 2.40
CA GLU A 139 1.16 5.81 1.26
C GLU A 139 1.11 5.03 -0.06
N LEU A 140 1.59 3.78 -0.02
CA LEU A 140 1.57 2.91 -1.20
C LEU A 140 0.12 2.59 -1.60
N LEU A 141 -0.70 2.22 -0.63
CA LEU A 141 -2.12 1.93 -0.88
C LEU A 141 -2.84 3.16 -1.44
N THR A 142 -2.56 4.35 -0.89
CA THR A 142 -3.13 5.61 -1.41
C THR A 142 -2.81 5.79 -2.89
N ARG A 143 -1.54 5.67 -3.29
CA ARG A 143 -1.11 5.81 -4.71
C ARG A 143 -1.75 4.77 -5.62
N VAL A 144 -1.85 3.52 -5.15
CA VAL A 144 -2.44 2.40 -5.90
C VAL A 144 -3.94 2.62 -6.12
N LEU A 145 -4.65 3.13 -5.10
CA LEU A 145 -6.08 3.42 -5.20
C LEU A 145 -6.33 4.66 -6.06
N GLU A 146 -5.53 5.72 -5.90
CA GLU A 146 -5.64 6.97 -6.70
C GLU A 146 -5.57 6.71 -8.21
N SER A 147 -4.69 5.81 -8.66
CA SER A 147 -4.58 5.48 -10.09
C SER A 147 -5.78 4.71 -10.65
N ARG A 148 -6.61 4.12 -9.76
CA ARG A 148 -7.76 3.26 -10.08
C ARG A 148 -9.11 3.92 -9.82
N ILE A 149 -9.12 5.08 -9.17
CA ILE A 149 -10.31 5.91 -9.02
C ILE A 149 -10.83 6.34 -10.39
N GLY A 150 -12.13 6.17 -10.60
CA GLY A 150 -12.81 6.46 -11.87
C GLY A 150 -12.78 5.32 -12.89
N LYS A 151 -12.01 4.25 -12.64
CA LYS A 151 -12.03 3.01 -13.44
C LYS A 151 -12.71 1.89 -12.67
N LEU A 152 -12.06 1.43 -11.59
CA LEU A 152 -12.54 0.34 -10.74
C LEU A 152 -13.27 0.89 -9.50
N ILE A 153 -12.74 1.98 -8.93
CA ILE A 153 -13.28 2.58 -7.71
C ILE A 153 -14.17 3.76 -8.07
N GLN A 154 -15.45 3.67 -7.72
CA GLN A 154 -16.44 4.74 -7.90
C GLN A 154 -16.54 5.57 -6.61
N GLY A 155 -15.49 6.34 -6.34
CA GLY A 155 -15.39 7.14 -5.13
C GLY A 155 -14.48 8.35 -5.30
N LYS A 156 -14.43 9.18 -4.27
CA LYS A 156 -13.50 10.30 -4.15
C LYS A 156 -12.60 10.08 -2.95
N LEU A 157 -11.29 10.19 -3.14
CA LEU A 157 -10.31 10.16 -2.07
C LEU A 157 -10.07 11.58 -1.57
N GLU A 158 -10.32 11.84 -0.29
CA GLU A 158 -9.98 13.09 0.39
C GLU A 158 -9.44 12.79 1.78
N ALA A 159 -8.32 13.42 2.16
CA ALA A 159 -7.73 13.32 3.50
C ALA A 159 -7.52 11.88 4.02
N GLY A 160 -7.17 10.94 3.14
CA GLY A 160 -6.95 9.53 3.49
C GLY A 160 -8.24 8.72 3.71
N GLN A 161 -9.37 9.23 3.23
CA GLN A 161 -10.67 8.56 3.26
C GLN A 161 -11.32 8.55 1.88
N LEU A 162 -11.94 7.42 1.55
CA LEU A 162 -12.73 7.25 0.33
C LEU A 162 -14.19 7.45 0.64
N TYR A 163 -14.88 8.19 -0.22
CA TYR A 163 -16.32 8.46 -0.10
C TYR A 163 -17.03 8.20 -1.41
N THR A 164 -18.25 7.66 -1.34
CA THR A 164 -19.13 7.60 -2.50
C THR A 164 -19.74 8.98 -2.78
N PRO A 165 -19.98 9.35 -4.06
CA PRO A 165 -20.67 10.58 -4.40
C PRO A 165 -22.08 10.69 -3.77
N ALA A 166 -22.75 9.54 -3.60
CA ALA A 166 -24.05 9.44 -2.95
C ALA A 166 -23.97 9.79 -1.46
N HIS A 167 -22.95 9.29 -0.75
CA HIS A 167 -22.71 9.61 0.65
C HIS A 167 -22.42 11.11 0.85
N VAL A 168 -21.56 11.70 0.02
CA VAL A 168 -21.29 13.16 0.03
C VAL A 168 -22.57 13.96 -0.19
N SER A 169 -23.40 13.54 -1.15
CA SER A 169 -24.67 14.23 -1.48
C SER A 169 -25.67 14.17 -0.32
N ARG A 170 -25.74 13.01 0.37
CA ARG A 170 -26.58 12.81 1.55
C ARG A 170 -26.15 13.74 2.69
N ILE A 171 -24.86 13.76 2.99
CA ILE A 171 -24.27 14.68 3.98
C ILE A 171 -24.57 16.13 3.62
N ARG A 172 -24.38 16.53 2.36
CA ARG A 172 -24.69 17.89 1.90
C ARG A 172 -26.16 18.24 2.09
N ALA A 173 -27.07 17.29 1.87
CA ALA A 173 -28.50 17.50 2.11
C ALA A 173 -28.83 17.65 3.59
N VAL A 174 -28.23 16.83 4.47
CA VAL A 174 -28.39 16.92 5.93
C VAL A 174 -27.90 18.27 6.44
N VAL A 175 -26.67 18.66 6.07
CA VAL A 175 -26.10 19.95 6.46
C VAL A 175 -26.97 21.11 5.97
N ARG A 176 -27.40 21.08 4.70
CA ARG A 176 -28.28 22.11 4.14
C ARG A 176 -29.63 22.18 4.85
N GLY A 177 -30.22 21.03 5.18
CA GLY A 177 -31.47 20.95 5.94
C GLY A 177 -31.34 21.55 7.33
N ALA A 178 -30.27 21.18 8.05
CA ALA A 178 -29.99 21.70 9.38
C ALA A 178 -29.78 23.21 9.39
N VAL A 179 -28.98 23.74 8.45
CA VAL A 179 -28.73 25.18 8.35
C VAL A 179 -30.01 25.96 8.00
N ARG A 180 -30.86 25.44 7.12
CA ARG A 180 -32.16 26.06 6.78
C ARG A 180 -33.15 26.06 7.92
N ALA A 181 -33.05 25.12 8.86
CA ALA A 181 -33.91 25.04 10.03
C ALA A 181 -33.50 26.03 11.14
N LEU A 182 -32.34 26.68 11.04
CA LEU A 182 -31.90 27.67 12.01
C LEU A 182 -32.73 28.95 11.86
N THR A 183 -33.67 29.17 12.79
CA THR A 183 -34.52 30.36 12.85
C THR A 183 -33.93 31.50 13.69
N VAL A 184 -32.82 31.23 14.40
CA VAL A 184 -32.13 32.19 15.26
C VAL A 184 -30.63 32.17 14.98
N PRO A 185 -29.92 33.32 15.10
CA PRO A 185 -28.47 33.36 14.99
C PRO A 185 -27.83 32.38 15.98
N THR A 186 -27.25 31.31 15.44
CA THR A 186 -26.68 30.22 16.23
C THR A 186 -25.20 30.14 15.94
N ALA A 187 -24.38 29.97 16.99
CA ALA A 187 -22.95 29.81 16.82
C ALA A 187 -22.64 28.56 16.00
N LEU A 188 -21.69 28.66 15.05
CA LEU A 188 -21.31 27.57 14.16
C LEU A 188 -20.88 26.31 14.92
N SER A 189 -20.22 26.47 16.08
CA SER A 189 -19.81 25.38 16.96
C SER A 189 -20.99 24.57 17.51
N ALA A 190 -22.13 25.22 17.80
CA ALA A 190 -23.33 24.53 18.28
C ALA A 190 -23.99 23.72 17.16
N VAL A 191 -24.01 24.28 15.94
CA VAL A 191 -24.49 23.58 14.73
C VAL A 191 -23.62 22.35 14.46
N TRP A 192 -22.30 22.50 14.60
CA TRP A 192 -21.32 21.43 14.43
C TRP A 192 -21.56 20.25 15.36
N SER A 193 -21.65 20.52 16.67
CA SER A 193 -21.86 19.46 17.67
C SER A 193 -23.20 18.76 17.49
N CYS A 194 -24.24 19.49 17.08
CA CYS A 194 -25.56 18.91 16.81
C CYS A 194 -25.53 17.97 15.60
N LEU A 195 -24.93 18.41 14.48
CA LEU A 195 -24.78 17.59 13.28
C LEU A 195 -24.00 16.31 13.57
N GLN A 196 -22.82 16.41 14.21
CA GLN A 196 -22.02 15.24 14.55
C GLN A 196 -22.78 14.21 15.38
N LYS A 197 -23.69 14.65 16.25
CA LYS A 197 -24.52 13.75 17.05
C LYS A 197 -25.55 13.01 16.19
N GLN A 198 -26.25 13.72 15.29
CA GLN A 198 -27.29 13.10 14.44
C GLN A 198 -26.74 12.07 13.47
N LEU A 199 -25.50 12.25 12.99
CA LEU A 199 -24.88 11.31 12.06
C LEU A 199 -24.43 10.04 12.75
N ARG A 200 -23.91 10.16 13.98
CA ARG A 200 -23.57 9.01 14.83
C ARG A 200 -24.78 8.17 15.23
N GLU A 201 -25.96 8.78 15.33
CA GLU A 201 -27.22 8.09 15.68
C GLU A 201 -27.89 7.42 14.47
N GLY A 202 -27.49 7.76 13.24
CA GLY A 202 -28.03 7.15 12.01
C GLY A 202 -27.30 5.87 11.57
N ASP A 203 -26.10 5.63 12.09
CA ASP A 203 -25.29 4.45 11.80
C ASP A 203 -25.37 3.45 12.97
N ASP A 204 -26.47 2.68 13.01
CA ASP A 204 -26.62 1.58 13.97
C ASP A 204 -25.53 0.51 13.76
N ALA A 205 -24.68 0.35 14.77
CA ALA A 205 -24.01 -0.88 15.19
C ALA A 205 -23.03 -1.57 14.20
N SER A 206 -21.86 -0.98 13.90
CA SER A 206 -20.58 -1.76 13.82
C SER A 206 -19.33 -0.97 13.41
N SER A 207 -19.42 0.23 12.84
CA SER A 207 -18.23 0.99 12.44
C SER A 207 -17.84 2.01 13.51
N GLY A 208 -16.75 1.74 14.24
CA GLY A 208 -16.18 2.65 15.22
C GLY A 208 -16.01 4.05 14.64
N GLY A 209 -16.49 5.06 15.38
CA GLY A 209 -16.57 6.45 14.92
C GLY A 209 -15.30 6.91 14.20
N VAL A 210 -15.42 7.05 12.88
CA VAL A 210 -14.30 7.38 12.01
C VAL A 210 -13.96 8.86 12.17
N SER A 211 -12.74 9.12 12.64
CA SER A 211 -12.20 10.46 12.95
C SER A 211 -12.24 11.45 11.77
N GLY A 212 -12.44 11.00 10.53
CA GLY A 212 -12.43 11.85 9.33
C GLY A 212 -13.79 12.30 8.81
N GLU A 213 -14.90 11.81 9.36
CA GLU A 213 -16.23 12.38 9.07
C GLU A 213 -16.24 13.90 9.32
N GLY A 214 -15.65 14.33 10.44
CA GLY A 214 -15.52 15.74 10.79
C GLY A 214 -14.71 16.57 9.78
N VAL A 215 -13.86 15.97 8.96
CA VAL A 215 -13.14 16.71 7.90
C VAL A 215 -14.07 16.94 6.72
N LEU A 216 -14.82 15.91 6.31
CA LEU A 216 -15.76 16.01 5.20
C LEU A 216 -16.93 16.94 5.51
N PHE A 217 -17.50 16.88 6.71
CA PHE A 217 -18.55 17.83 7.12
C PHE A 217 -18.07 19.27 7.08
N HIS A 218 -16.85 19.53 7.58
CA HIS A 218 -16.29 20.87 7.58
C HIS A 218 -16.07 21.37 6.14
N SER A 219 -15.56 20.51 5.27
CA SER A 219 -15.40 20.79 3.83
C SER A 219 -16.74 21.10 3.16
N VAL A 220 -17.75 20.26 3.37
CA VAL A 220 -19.08 20.42 2.78
C VAL A 220 -19.78 21.68 3.30
N LEU A 221 -19.69 21.96 4.60
CA LEU A 221 -20.29 23.16 5.19
C LEU A 221 -19.58 24.42 4.72
N SER A 222 -18.24 24.43 4.70
CA SER A 222 -17.46 25.55 4.16
C SER A 222 -17.81 25.80 2.69
N GLY A 223 -17.96 24.73 1.90
CA GLY A 223 -18.42 24.80 0.52
C GLY A 223 -19.84 25.36 0.39
N LEU A 224 -20.78 24.91 1.24
CA LEU A 224 -22.15 25.45 1.26
C LEU A 224 -22.19 26.93 1.66
N ILE A 225 -21.39 27.34 2.65
CA ILE A 225 -21.28 28.74 3.06
C ILE A 225 -20.72 29.57 1.89
N ALA A 226 -19.68 29.09 1.21
CA ALA A 226 -19.14 29.75 0.03
C ALA A 226 -20.15 29.83 -1.13
N ASP A 227 -20.89 28.74 -1.40
CA ASP A 227 -21.94 28.68 -2.42
C ASP A 227 -23.10 29.65 -2.11
N ASP A 228 -23.55 29.70 -0.85
CA ASP A 228 -24.63 30.58 -0.42
C ASP A 228 -24.20 32.05 -0.37
N ILE A 229 -22.94 32.35 0.00
CA ILE A 229 -22.37 33.71 -0.14
C ILE A 229 -22.35 34.12 -1.62
N ASN A 230 -21.92 33.24 -2.51
CA ASN A 230 -21.94 33.50 -3.95
C ASN A 230 -23.37 33.72 -4.46
N ASN A 231 -24.33 32.92 -4.01
CA ASN A 231 -25.75 33.12 -4.34
C ASN A 231 -26.32 34.42 -3.75
N TYR A 232 -25.90 34.82 -2.54
CA TYR A 232 -26.29 36.10 -1.93
C TYR A 232 -25.71 37.28 -2.68
N LEU A 233 -24.43 37.21 -3.09
CA LEU A 233 -23.78 38.23 -3.90
C LEU A 233 -24.42 38.31 -5.29
N ILE A 234 -24.74 37.18 -5.92
CA ILE A 234 -25.48 37.17 -7.20
C ILE A 234 -26.87 37.79 -7.02
N ARG A 235 -27.60 37.48 -5.94
CA ARG A 235 -28.91 38.10 -5.65
C ARG A 235 -28.80 39.60 -5.39
N LEU A 236 -27.81 40.05 -4.63
CA LEU A 236 -27.55 41.47 -4.39
C LEU A 236 -27.15 42.21 -5.68
N LEU A 237 -26.32 41.61 -6.53
CA LEU A 237 -25.94 42.18 -7.82
C LEU A 237 -27.12 42.26 -8.80
N TYR A 238 -28.03 41.28 -8.80
CA TYR A 238 -29.27 41.35 -9.57
C TYR A 238 -30.21 42.45 -9.04
N GLN A 239 -30.36 42.57 -7.72
CA GLN A 239 -31.20 43.61 -7.10
C GLN A 239 -30.64 45.02 -7.32
N LEU A 240 -29.32 45.20 -7.30
CA LEU A 240 -28.66 46.49 -7.57
C LEU A 240 -28.70 46.89 -9.06
N ARG A 241 -28.72 45.90 -9.97
CA ARG A 241 -28.89 46.16 -11.42
C ARG A 241 -30.30 46.63 -11.76
N ASP A 242 -31.33 46.05 -11.14
CA ASP A 242 -32.72 46.49 -11.35
C ASP A 242 -33.01 47.88 -10.76
N SER A 243 -32.26 48.31 -9.73
CA SER A 243 -32.45 49.62 -9.09
C SER A 243 -31.64 50.76 -9.72
N THR A 244 -30.74 50.47 -10.66
CA THR A 244 -29.96 51.48 -11.42
C THR A 244 -30.44 51.66 -12.86
N GLY A 245 -31.48 50.93 -13.27
CA GLY A 245 -32.08 50.98 -14.61
C GLY A 245 -33.31 51.88 -14.76
N ASN A 246 -33.47 52.93 -13.94
CA ASN A 246 -34.54 53.93 -14.08
C ASN A 246 -33.95 55.34 -14.08
#